data_AF-A0A351FWE4-F1
#
_entry.id   AF-A0A351FWE4-F1
#
_cell.length_a   1.000
_cell.length_b   1.000
_cell.length_c   1.000
_cell.angle_alpha   90.00
_cell.angle_beta   90.00
_cell.angle_gamma   90.00
#
_symmetry.space_group_name_H-M   'P 1'
#
loop_
_entity.id
_entity.type
_entity.pdbx_description
1 polymer ?
#
loop_
_entity_poly.entity_id
_entity_poly.type
_entity_poly.pdbx_seq_one_letter_code
_entity_poly.pdbx_strand_id
1 'polypeptide(L)'
;MLQADDEQAELLLSADELARLRAHCKANLSALVTGATPNYYVTGCSDGTVAGVGLCLHTEEGQRATFSKFSLRPGLPLQATVFALLENAARWCAQRIPNHALPDVHVDLVVFADPAMHGNLMDPDWRGLDPATRAILATEGKRSAWLFDAKATDEQLGKRAAELLQSRLPTAGNLFSVAYLSSADEMAHANVPQPQRGSDDRPAAVAGTFYPADVDAMRAEVEALLADAPETKRVCSAVMVPHAGWKYSGHIAGAVFKQIEIPETVIVLSPKHTPHGVDWAVAPHTRWQIPGGSIAADPVLAKQLADAIEGLELDAAAHAREHGIEVELPLIAALQPDTRIVGITMGAGNYESCQRFAEGLSQVISAMDTPPLLVVSSDLNHYATDEENRRLDELALAALETLDPLSLYQTVVGKGISMCGILPCVTVVETLRRLERVTRVERIAYATSADVSHDPIRVVGYAGVLLQ
;
A
#
# COMPACT_ATOMS: atom_id res chain seq x y z
N MET A 1 44.89 23.51 -5.42
CA MET A 1 43.77 24.47 -5.48
C MET A 1 43.56 24.77 -6.95
N LEU A 2 42.36 24.52 -7.47
CA LEU A 2 41.97 24.34 -8.89
C LEU A 2 42.14 22.89 -9.40
N GLN A 3 41.10 22.05 -9.17
CA GLN A 3 40.74 20.92 -10.04
C GLN A 3 39.45 20.17 -9.63
N ALA A 4 38.56 20.76 -8.82
CA ALA A 4 37.30 20.10 -8.39
C ALA A 4 36.02 20.68 -9.05
N ASP A 5 36.08 21.87 -9.68
CA ASP A 5 34.88 22.53 -10.22
C ASP A 5 34.46 22.04 -11.64
N ASP A 6 35.36 21.40 -12.40
CA ASP A 6 35.06 21.00 -13.79
C ASP A 6 34.38 19.62 -13.92
N GLU A 7 34.57 18.69 -12.97
CA GLU A 7 33.94 17.36 -13.05
C GLU A 7 32.44 17.38 -12.69
N GLN A 8 31.99 18.30 -11.84
CA GLN A 8 30.55 18.48 -11.56
C GLN A 8 29.82 19.19 -12.72
N ALA A 9 30.54 19.98 -13.53
CA ALA A 9 29.99 20.70 -14.68
C ALA A 9 29.72 19.79 -15.89
N GLU A 10 30.38 18.64 -16.01
CA GLU A 10 30.12 17.69 -17.11
C GLU A 10 28.80 16.89 -16.94
N LEU A 11 28.22 16.86 -15.74
CA LEU A 11 27.08 16.00 -15.40
C LEU A 11 25.71 16.71 -15.40
N LEU A 12 25.69 18.04 -15.40
CA LEU A 12 24.46 18.86 -15.35
C LEU A 12 24.45 19.92 -16.45
N LEU A 13 23.25 20.38 -16.82
CA LEU A 13 23.05 21.48 -17.76
C LEU A 13 23.77 22.76 -17.29
N SER A 14 24.05 23.67 -18.21
CA SER A 14 24.35 25.06 -17.84
C SER A 14 23.09 25.81 -17.35
N ALA A 15 23.27 26.87 -16.56
CA ALA A 15 22.16 27.72 -16.12
C ALA A 15 21.37 28.33 -17.31
N ASP A 16 22.06 28.66 -18.40
CA ASP A 16 21.45 29.16 -19.63
C ASP A 16 20.59 28.09 -20.33
N GLU A 17 21.07 26.85 -20.38
CA GLU A 17 20.27 25.74 -20.92
C GLU A 17 19.03 25.46 -20.08
N LEU A 18 19.14 25.50 -18.74
CA LEU A 18 17.99 25.36 -17.86
C LEU A 18 16.97 26.48 -18.07
N ALA A 19 17.43 27.73 -18.21
CA ALA A 19 16.55 28.86 -18.50
C ALA A 19 15.82 28.70 -19.84
N ARG A 20 16.52 28.22 -20.89
CA ARG A 20 15.91 27.91 -22.19
C ARG A 20 14.88 26.78 -22.09
N LEU A 21 15.19 25.69 -21.39
CA LEU A 21 14.27 24.58 -21.15
C LEU A 21 13.02 25.05 -20.37
N ARG A 22 13.20 25.85 -19.33
CA ARG A 22 12.08 26.42 -18.55
C ARG A 22 11.18 27.32 -19.41
N ALA A 23 11.76 28.20 -20.23
CA ALA A 23 10.98 29.04 -21.15
C ALA A 23 10.18 28.18 -22.15
N HIS A 24 10.81 27.12 -22.66
CA HIS A 24 10.16 26.14 -23.52
C HIS A 24 9.01 25.40 -22.82
N CYS A 25 9.19 25.01 -21.56
CA CYS A 25 8.12 24.43 -20.74
C CYS A 25 6.90 25.35 -20.66
N LYS A 26 7.10 26.65 -20.40
CA LYS A 26 6.00 27.63 -20.34
C LYS A 26 5.25 27.76 -21.67
N ALA A 27 5.98 27.81 -22.79
CA ALA A 27 5.38 27.87 -24.12
C ALA A 27 4.58 26.60 -24.45
N ASN A 28 5.15 25.42 -24.21
CA ASN A 28 4.50 24.14 -24.46
C ASN A 28 3.31 23.89 -23.56
N LEU A 29 3.35 24.29 -22.29
CA LEU A 29 2.21 24.18 -21.38
C LEU A 29 0.99 24.90 -21.97
N SER A 30 1.18 26.13 -22.45
CA SER A 30 0.13 26.92 -23.09
C SER A 30 -0.39 26.24 -24.36
N ALA A 31 0.51 25.70 -25.20
CA ALA A 31 0.13 25.00 -26.43
C ALA A 31 -0.69 23.73 -26.13
N LEU A 32 -0.22 22.90 -25.21
CA LEU A 32 -0.87 21.64 -24.83
C LEU A 32 -2.28 21.87 -24.25
N VAL A 33 -2.45 22.87 -23.37
CA VAL A 33 -3.76 23.16 -22.77
C VAL A 33 -4.74 23.72 -23.81
N THR A 34 -4.26 24.50 -24.77
CA THR A 34 -5.11 25.12 -25.82
C THR A 34 -5.31 24.24 -27.05
N GLY A 35 -4.67 23.06 -27.11
CA GLY A 35 -4.74 22.14 -28.25
C GLY A 35 -3.86 22.54 -29.44
N ALA A 36 -2.95 23.50 -29.27
CA ALA A 36 -1.95 23.84 -30.29
C ALA A 36 -0.81 22.81 -30.33
N THR A 37 -0.07 22.77 -31.44
CA THR A 37 1.06 21.86 -31.62
C THR A 37 2.23 22.27 -30.71
N PRO A 38 2.65 21.44 -29.75
CA PRO A 38 3.82 21.74 -28.92
C PRO A 38 5.11 21.45 -29.70
N ASN A 39 6.23 21.98 -29.22
CA ASN A 39 7.54 21.63 -29.74
C ASN A 39 8.21 20.61 -28.81
N TYR A 40 8.55 19.44 -29.34
CA TYR A 40 9.07 18.31 -28.55
C TYR A 40 10.55 18.44 -28.18
N TYR A 41 11.29 19.37 -28.80
CA TYR A 41 12.74 19.45 -28.67
C TYR A 41 13.23 20.90 -28.64
N VAL A 42 14.18 21.18 -27.76
CA VAL A 42 14.87 22.47 -27.65
C VAL A 42 16.24 22.35 -28.31
N THR A 43 16.36 22.96 -29.49
CA THR A 43 17.63 23.03 -30.22
C THR A 43 18.69 23.76 -29.39
N GLY A 44 19.88 23.16 -29.28
CA GLY A 44 21.00 23.76 -28.55
C GLY A 44 20.92 23.64 -27.03
N CYS A 45 20.04 22.77 -26.52
CA CYS A 45 20.10 22.27 -25.15
C CYS A 45 20.53 20.80 -25.15
N SER A 46 21.33 20.41 -24.17
CA SER A 46 21.66 19.00 -23.94
C SER A 46 20.40 18.13 -23.80
N ASP A 47 20.51 16.87 -24.23
CA ASP A 47 19.49 15.83 -24.05
C ASP A 47 20.12 14.57 -23.43
N GLY A 48 21.10 14.78 -22.55
CA GLY A 48 21.81 13.73 -21.84
C GLY A 48 20.92 12.95 -20.87
N THR A 49 21.54 11.96 -20.22
CA THR A 49 20.90 11.12 -19.22
C THR A 49 20.98 11.78 -17.85
N VAL A 50 19.84 11.92 -17.17
CA VAL A 50 19.73 12.53 -15.84
C VAL A 50 19.13 11.54 -14.83
N ALA A 51 19.39 11.75 -13.54
CA ALA A 51 18.83 10.91 -12.47
C ALA A 51 17.37 11.25 -12.17
N GLY A 52 16.94 12.49 -12.45
CA GLY A 52 15.56 12.92 -12.25
C GLY A 52 15.25 14.28 -12.82
N VAL A 53 13.96 14.58 -12.91
CA VAL A 53 13.43 15.89 -13.31
C VAL A 53 12.24 16.22 -12.42
N GLY A 54 12.16 17.46 -11.94
CA GLY A 54 11.01 18.03 -11.24
C GLY A 54 10.48 19.26 -11.97
N LEU A 55 9.16 19.31 -12.18
CA LEU A 55 8.44 20.42 -12.80
C LEU A 55 7.38 20.91 -11.80
N CYS A 56 7.46 22.17 -11.39
CA CYS A 56 6.48 22.77 -10.48
C CYS A 56 5.72 23.89 -11.17
N LEU A 57 4.40 23.80 -11.12
CA LEU A 57 3.48 24.86 -11.53
C LEU A 57 2.97 25.58 -10.31
N HIS A 58 2.92 26.90 -10.36
CA HIS A 58 2.29 27.70 -9.31
C HIS A 58 1.64 28.96 -9.89
N THR A 59 0.67 29.49 -9.15
CA THR A 59 -0.07 30.71 -9.48
C THR A 59 -0.01 31.67 -8.28
N GLU A 60 -0.23 32.97 -8.51
CA GLU A 60 -0.33 33.95 -7.43
C GLU A 60 -1.52 33.67 -6.49
N GLU A 61 -2.57 33.03 -7.00
CA GLU A 61 -3.75 32.59 -6.24
C GLU A 61 -3.48 31.37 -5.34
N GLY A 62 -2.23 30.89 -5.29
CA GLY A 62 -1.79 29.83 -4.38
C GLY A 62 -2.03 28.41 -4.88
N GLN A 63 -2.58 28.21 -6.09
CA GLN A 63 -2.62 26.88 -6.69
C GLN A 63 -1.20 26.42 -7.03
N ARG A 64 -0.85 25.19 -6.65
CA ARG A 64 0.46 24.58 -6.90
C ARG A 64 0.33 23.11 -7.26
N ALA A 65 1.15 22.65 -8.20
CA ALA A 65 1.31 21.23 -8.50
C ALA A 65 2.75 20.93 -8.90
N THR A 66 3.29 19.83 -8.38
CA THR A 66 4.63 19.35 -8.73
C THR A 66 4.52 17.98 -9.38
N PHE A 67 5.24 17.81 -10.48
CA PHE A 67 5.35 16.59 -11.26
C PHE A 67 6.82 16.20 -11.28
N SER A 68 7.14 14.95 -10.98
CA SER A 68 8.53 14.52 -11.00
C SER A 68 8.68 13.08 -11.45
N LYS A 69 9.89 12.76 -11.92
CA LYS A 69 10.29 11.41 -12.29
C LYS A 69 11.75 11.20 -11.94
N PHE A 70 12.06 10.03 -11.37
CA PHE A 70 13.42 9.62 -11.03
C PHE A 70 13.73 8.24 -11.61
N SER A 71 14.99 8.04 -11.99
CA SER A 71 15.58 6.73 -12.24
C SER A 71 17.04 6.78 -11.84
N LEU A 72 17.41 6.00 -10.82
CA LEU A 72 18.81 5.98 -10.35
C LEU A 72 19.72 5.23 -11.32
N ARG A 73 19.21 4.15 -11.94
CA ARG A 73 19.87 3.39 -13.03
C ARG A 73 18.79 2.71 -13.90
N PRO A 74 18.82 2.81 -15.24
CA PRO A 74 19.87 3.39 -16.09
C PRO A 74 19.79 4.92 -16.33
N GLY A 75 18.98 5.68 -15.57
CA GLY A 75 18.79 7.12 -15.77
C GLY A 75 17.69 7.46 -16.79
N LEU A 76 17.39 8.75 -16.98
CA LEU A 76 16.28 9.25 -17.80
C LEU A 76 16.77 10.16 -18.93
N PRO A 77 16.20 10.08 -20.15
CA PRO A 77 16.47 11.07 -21.20
C PRO A 77 15.81 12.41 -20.83
N LEU A 78 16.59 13.48 -20.77
CA LEU A 78 16.18 14.76 -20.20
C LEU A 78 14.95 15.37 -20.89
N GLN A 79 15.03 15.72 -22.18
CA GLN A 79 13.99 16.50 -22.85
C GLN A 79 12.70 15.70 -23.03
N ALA A 80 12.83 14.41 -23.35
CA ALA A 80 11.68 13.49 -23.42
C ALA A 80 10.97 13.35 -22.06
N THR A 81 11.74 13.33 -20.95
CA THR A 81 11.16 13.29 -19.61
C THR A 81 10.47 14.60 -19.25
N VAL A 82 11.10 15.74 -19.54
CA VAL A 82 10.49 17.07 -19.35
C VAL A 82 9.17 17.16 -20.11
N PHE A 83 9.14 16.70 -21.37
CA PHE A 83 7.94 16.72 -22.19
C PHE A 83 6.82 15.85 -21.59
N ALA A 84 7.11 14.62 -21.18
CA ALA A 84 6.12 13.74 -20.54
C ALA A 84 5.56 14.34 -19.23
N LEU A 85 6.39 15.03 -18.44
CA LEU A 85 5.92 15.76 -17.26
C LEU A 85 5.02 16.94 -17.64
N LEU A 86 5.31 17.65 -18.73
CA LEU A 86 4.47 18.74 -19.24
C LEU A 86 3.10 18.24 -19.71
N GLU A 87 3.00 17.06 -20.31
CA GLU A 87 1.70 16.48 -20.68
C GLU A 87 0.82 16.22 -19.45
N ASN A 88 1.43 15.74 -18.35
CA ASN A 88 0.74 15.59 -17.07
C ASN A 88 0.32 16.94 -16.49
N ALA A 89 1.21 17.92 -16.54
CA ALA A 89 0.99 19.26 -16.03
C ALA A 89 -0.12 19.99 -16.81
N ALA A 90 -0.16 19.85 -18.14
CA ALA A 90 -1.20 20.40 -18.99
C ALA A 90 -2.58 19.80 -18.68
N ARG A 91 -2.66 18.48 -18.47
CA ARG A 91 -3.91 17.83 -18.04
C ARG A 91 -4.40 18.35 -16.69
N TRP A 92 -3.48 18.57 -15.75
CA TRP A 92 -3.82 19.15 -14.45
C TRP A 92 -4.33 20.60 -14.59
N CYS A 93 -3.66 21.44 -15.39
CA CYS A 93 -4.08 22.81 -15.68
C CYS A 93 -5.45 22.85 -16.34
N ALA A 94 -5.68 22.04 -17.39
CA ALA A 94 -6.95 22.02 -18.13
C ALA A 94 -8.17 21.70 -17.23
N GLN A 95 -7.96 21.00 -16.11
CA GLN A 95 -9.01 20.66 -15.15
C GLN A 95 -9.24 21.73 -14.06
N ARG A 96 -8.31 22.67 -13.87
CA ARG A 96 -8.26 23.51 -12.65
C ARG A 96 -8.02 24.99 -12.91
N ILE A 97 -7.33 25.32 -14.00
CA ILE A 97 -6.93 26.68 -14.35
C ILE A 97 -7.74 27.10 -15.58
N PRO A 98 -8.52 28.18 -15.50
CA PRO A 98 -9.24 28.69 -16.64
C PRO A 98 -8.27 29.26 -17.68
N ASN A 99 -8.61 29.14 -18.97
CA ASN A 99 -7.71 29.50 -20.07
C ASN A 99 -7.15 30.93 -20.01
N HIS A 100 -7.92 31.89 -19.50
CA HIS A 100 -7.48 33.29 -19.39
C HIS A 100 -6.39 33.50 -18.32
N ALA A 101 -6.29 32.60 -17.33
CA ALA A 101 -5.30 32.66 -16.25
C ALA A 101 -4.03 31.84 -16.56
N LEU A 102 -3.99 31.12 -17.70
CA LEU A 102 -2.81 30.35 -18.12
C LEU A 102 -1.53 31.19 -18.27
N PRO A 103 -1.56 32.44 -18.78
CA PRO A 103 -0.35 33.27 -18.86
C PRO A 103 0.32 33.54 -17.51
N ASP A 104 -0.48 33.54 -16.44
CA ASP A 104 -0.08 33.81 -15.05
C ASP A 104 0.43 32.55 -14.33
N VAL A 105 0.43 31.39 -15.01
CA VAL A 105 1.04 30.18 -14.49
C VAL A 105 2.56 30.31 -14.59
N HIS A 106 3.21 30.22 -13.44
CA HIS A 106 4.65 30.15 -13.31
C HIS A 106 5.11 28.69 -13.37
N VAL A 107 6.25 28.48 -14.03
CA VAL A 107 6.86 27.18 -14.22
C VAL A 107 8.27 27.21 -13.65
N ASP A 108 8.53 26.34 -12.68
CA ASP A 108 9.87 26.03 -12.20
C ASP A 108 10.31 24.66 -12.65
N LEU A 109 11.61 24.53 -12.92
CA LEU A 109 12.23 23.31 -13.41
C LEU A 109 13.48 23.03 -12.57
N VAL A 110 13.62 21.77 -12.15
CA VAL A 110 14.81 21.23 -11.52
C VAL A 110 15.24 19.95 -12.22
N VAL A 111 16.55 19.80 -12.41
CA VAL A 111 17.17 18.61 -12.99
C VAL A 111 18.14 18.02 -11.98
N PHE A 112 18.10 16.70 -11.84
CA PHE A 112 18.88 15.96 -10.87
C PHE A 112 19.88 15.03 -11.56
N ALA A 113 21.09 14.92 -11.03
CA ALA A 113 22.14 14.03 -11.51
C ALA A 113 22.96 13.45 -10.36
N ASP A 114 23.94 12.61 -10.70
CA ASP A 114 24.96 12.10 -9.76
C ASP A 114 24.39 11.58 -8.42
N PRO A 115 23.59 10.49 -8.43
CA PRO A 115 23.01 9.96 -7.20
C PRO A 115 24.07 9.31 -6.31
N ALA A 116 24.11 9.72 -5.03
CA ALA A 116 24.94 9.14 -3.98
C ALA A 116 24.06 8.55 -2.86
N MET A 117 24.42 7.38 -2.34
CA MET A 117 23.68 6.69 -1.27
C MET A 117 24.20 7.13 0.10
N HIS A 118 23.29 7.44 1.02
CA HIS A 118 23.57 7.89 2.39
C HIS A 118 23.00 6.95 3.47
N GLY A 119 22.52 5.76 3.10
CA GLY A 119 21.95 4.80 4.03
C GLY A 119 20.44 4.94 4.16
N ASN A 120 19.94 5.14 5.37
CA ASN A 120 18.51 5.24 5.69
C ASN A 120 18.18 6.51 6.49
N LEU A 121 16.90 6.75 6.78
CA LEU A 121 16.46 7.96 7.47
C LEU A 121 16.72 7.96 8.98
N MET A 122 17.03 6.82 9.59
CA MET A 122 17.34 6.73 11.03
C MET A 122 18.78 7.07 11.37
N ASP A 123 19.72 6.55 10.58
CA ASP A 123 21.16 6.75 10.77
C ASP A 123 21.83 7.15 9.45
N PRO A 124 21.55 8.38 8.97
CA PRO A 124 22.07 8.88 7.71
C PRO A 124 23.54 9.26 7.79
N ASP A 125 24.33 8.86 6.79
CA ASP A 125 25.70 9.34 6.62
C ASP A 125 25.72 10.64 5.83
N TRP A 126 25.72 11.79 6.51
CA TRP A 126 25.66 13.11 5.84
C TRP A 126 26.92 13.54 5.09
N ARG A 127 28.01 12.76 5.14
CA ARG A 127 29.27 13.17 4.49
C ARG A 127 29.09 13.31 2.98
N GLY A 128 29.57 14.43 2.44
CA GLY A 128 29.48 14.73 1.00
C GLY A 128 28.12 15.27 0.55
N LEU A 129 27.17 15.47 1.46
CA LEU A 129 26.00 16.29 1.19
C LEU A 129 26.39 17.77 1.35
N ASP A 130 26.09 18.57 0.34
CA ASP A 130 26.17 20.03 0.39
C ASP A 130 24.78 20.57 0.00
N PRO A 131 23.99 21.12 0.93
CA PRO A 131 22.65 21.64 0.67
C PRO A 131 22.56 22.67 -0.45
N ALA A 132 23.67 23.37 -0.76
CA ALA A 132 23.72 24.35 -1.83
C ALA A 132 23.75 23.74 -3.25
N THR A 133 24.20 22.48 -3.36
CA THR A 133 24.43 21.81 -4.66
C THR A 133 23.74 20.45 -4.78
N ARG A 134 23.27 19.90 -3.66
CA ARG A 134 22.67 18.56 -3.60
C ARG A 134 21.33 18.57 -2.86
N ALA A 135 20.37 17.88 -3.45
CA ALA A 135 19.04 17.66 -2.92
C ALA A 135 18.99 16.30 -2.21
N ILE A 136 18.13 16.18 -1.21
CA ILE A 136 17.78 14.88 -0.63
C ILE A 136 16.76 14.20 -1.53
N LEU A 137 16.93 12.89 -1.74
CA LEU A 137 15.94 11.98 -2.30
C LEU A 137 15.80 10.79 -1.35
N ALA A 138 14.63 10.64 -0.75
CA ALA A 138 14.31 9.55 0.17
C ALA A 138 13.20 8.66 -0.41
N THR A 139 13.31 7.36 -0.19
CA THR A 139 12.33 6.37 -0.68
C THR A 139 11.99 5.36 0.40
N GLU A 140 10.72 5.06 0.62
CA GLU A 140 10.23 4.03 1.54
C GLU A 140 9.11 3.24 0.85
N GLY A 141 9.43 2.06 0.32
CA GLY A 141 8.49 1.26 -0.47
C GLY A 141 7.98 2.03 -1.71
N LYS A 142 6.70 2.39 -1.72
CA LYS A 142 6.07 3.19 -2.80
C LYS A 142 6.13 4.69 -2.56
N ARG A 143 6.57 5.11 -1.37
CA ARG A 143 6.69 6.51 -0.99
C ARG A 143 8.03 7.03 -1.48
N SER A 144 8.03 8.22 -2.05
CA SER A 144 9.27 8.92 -2.39
C SER A 144 9.10 10.39 -2.08
N ALA A 145 10.15 11.03 -1.60
CA ALA A 145 10.20 12.46 -1.43
C ALA A 145 11.56 12.99 -1.83
N TRP A 146 11.57 14.18 -2.39
CA TRP A 146 12.80 14.91 -2.66
C TRP A 146 12.62 16.37 -2.26
N LEU A 147 13.71 16.98 -1.83
CA LEU A 147 13.75 18.38 -1.47
C LEU A 147 15.17 18.94 -1.51
N PHE A 148 15.26 20.24 -1.75
CA PHE A 148 16.45 21.03 -1.50
C PHE A 148 16.04 22.39 -0.95
N ASP A 149 16.91 22.93 -0.11
CA ASP A 149 16.87 24.29 0.41
C ASP A 149 18.32 24.66 0.71
N ALA A 150 18.89 25.55 -0.11
CA ALA A 150 20.30 25.94 -0.02
C ALA A 150 20.66 26.63 1.32
N LYS A 151 19.66 27.02 2.13
CA LYS A 151 19.84 27.67 3.42
C LYS A 151 19.66 26.71 4.60
N ALA A 152 19.17 25.49 4.35
CA ALA A 152 18.94 24.49 5.38
C ALA A 152 20.22 23.69 5.69
N THR A 153 20.27 23.11 6.89
CA THR A 153 21.29 22.10 7.24
C THR A 153 20.87 20.71 6.76
N ASP A 154 21.84 19.81 6.62
CA ASP A 154 21.62 18.40 6.26
C ASP A 154 20.57 17.73 7.17
N GLU A 155 20.66 17.96 8.48
CA GLU A 155 19.73 17.43 9.47
C GLU A 155 18.30 17.99 9.29
N GLN A 156 18.18 19.28 8.97
CA GLN A 156 16.87 19.90 8.70
C GLN A 156 16.24 19.32 7.44
N LEU A 157 17.03 19.13 6.38
CA LEU A 157 16.58 18.50 5.15
C LEU A 157 16.17 17.04 5.41
N GLY A 158 16.96 16.28 6.17
CA GLY A 158 16.65 14.89 6.52
C GLY A 158 15.34 14.76 7.30
N LYS A 159 15.14 15.61 8.31
CA LYS A 159 13.89 15.64 9.08
C LYS A 159 12.69 15.99 8.18
N ARG A 160 12.80 17.02 7.35
CA ARG A 160 11.74 17.44 6.43
C ARG A 160 11.46 16.36 5.37
N ALA A 161 12.47 15.60 4.92
CA ALA A 161 12.29 14.43 4.06
C ALA A 161 11.44 13.35 4.71
N ALA A 162 11.73 13.02 5.98
CA ALA A 162 10.98 12.02 6.75
C ALA A 162 9.52 12.45 6.97
N GLU A 163 9.30 13.73 7.27
CA GLU A 163 7.95 14.33 7.39
C GLU A 163 7.19 14.27 6.06
N LEU A 164 7.83 14.63 4.95
CA LEU A 164 7.24 14.58 3.61
C LEU A 164 6.88 13.17 3.16
N LEU A 165 7.72 12.18 3.49
CA LEU A 165 7.43 10.77 3.24
C LEU A 165 6.29 10.23 4.11
N GLN A 166 6.01 10.89 5.23
CA GLN A 166 5.21 10.33 6.32
C GLN A 166 5.79 8.96 6.73
N SER A 167 7.12 8.89 6.84
CA SER A 167 7.86 7.64 7.10
C SER A 167 7.40 7.02 8.41
N ARG A 168 7.08 5.72 8.37
CA ARG A 168 6.74 4.94 9.57
C ARG A 168 7.76 3.84 9.85
N LEU A 169 8.59 3.52 8.86
CA LEU A 169 9.65 2.53 8.94
C LEU A 169 10.98 3.13 8.45
N PRO A 170 11.52 4.14 9.15
CA PRO A 170 12.66 4.91 8.66
C PRO A 170 13.94 4.08 8.45
N THR A 171 14.08 2.91 9.07
CA THR A 171 15.16 1.95 8.83
C THR A 171 15.01 1.15 7.53
N ALA A 172 13.78 1.02 7.01
CA ALA A 172 13.49 0.30 5.76
C ALA A 172 13.58 1.20 4.53
N GLY A 173 13.62 2.52 4.72
CA GLY A 173 13.80 3.49 3.65
C GLY A 173 15.26 3.62 3.19
N ASN A 174 15.45 4.04 1.95
CA ASN A 174 16.75 4.45 1.42
C ASN A 174 16.83 5.97 1.35
N LEU A 175 17.98 6.51 1.69
CA LEU A 175 18.31 7.91 1.58
C LEU A 175 19.43 8.12 0.57
N PHE A 176 19.19 9.02 -0.37
CA PHE A 176 20.15 9.44 -1.38
C PHE A 176 20.32 10.96 -1.33
N SER A 177 21.44 11.43 -1.85
CA SER A 177 21.58 12.79 -2.33
C SER A 177 21.76 12.76 -3.84
N VAL A 178 21.26 13.80 -4.50
CA VAL A 178 21.40 13.99 -5.95
C VAL A 178 21.86 15.41 -6.19
N ALA A 179 22.87 15.61 -7.02
CA ALA A 179 23.23 16.94 -7.48
C ALA A 179 22.03 17.56 -8.20
N TYR A 180 21.78 18.86 -8.01
CA TYR A 180 20.66 19.52 -8.67
C TYR A 180 21.06 20.83 -9.35
N LEU A 181 20.34 21.15 -10.42
CA LEU A 181 20.27 22.50 -10.97
C LEU A 181 18.80 22.90 -11.06
N SER A 182 18.47 24.04 -10.46
CA SER A 182 17.08 24.49 -10.27
C SER A 182 16.88 25.93 -10.70
N SER A 183 15.65 26.24 -11.13
CA SER A 183 15.21 27.61 -11.40
C SER A 183 14.61 28.32 -10.18
N ALA A 184 14.59 27.67 -9.02
CA ALA A 184 14.09 28.16 -7.74
C ALA A 184 15.07 27.82 -6.60
N ASP A 185 15.09 28.63 -5.54
CA ASP A 185 16.01 28.48 -4.40
C ASP A 185 15.66 27.30 -3.47
N GLU A 186 14.38 26.96 -3.39
CA GLU A 186 13.88 25.81 -2.64
C GLU A 186 12.74 25.12 -3.38
N MET A 187 12.73 23.80 -3.33
CA MET A 187 11.59 22.99 -3.79
C MET A 187 11.52 21.71 -2.98
N ALA A 188 10.30 21.23 -2.77
CA ALA A 188 10.03 19.95 -2.14
C ALA A 188 8.84 19.28 -2.81
N HIS A 189 8.88 17.96 -2.88
CA HIS A 189 7.77 17.16 -3.35
C HIS A 189 7.82 15.76 -2.76
N ALA A 190 6.64 15.21 -2.50
CA ALA A 190 6.49 13.83 -2.11
C ALA A 190 5.41 13.17 -2.95
N ASN A 191 5.69 11.95 -3.37
CA ASN A 191 4.71 11.02 -3.89
C ASN A 191 4.42 10.01 -2.80
N VAL A 192 3.39 10.30 -2.01
CA VAL A 192 2.89 9.46 -0.93
C VAL A 192 1.46 9.06 -1.28
N PRO A 193 1.10 7.76 -1.26
CA PRO A 193 -0.27 7.33 -1.48
C PRO A 193 -1.23 8.10 -0.56
N GLN A 194 -2.27 8.67 -1.14
CA GLN A 194 -3.30 9.38 -0.39
C GLN A 194 -4.58 8.54 -0.35
N PRO A 195 -5.31 8.57 0.77
CA PRO A 195 -6.57 7.87 0.88
C PRO A 195 -7.58 8.48 -0.10
N GLN A 196 -8.35 7.62 -0.77
CA GLN A 196 -9.40 8.06 -1.69
C GLN A 196 -10.78 7.81 -1.09
N ARG A 197 -11.67 8.79 -1.30
CA ARG A 197 -13.10 8.57 -1.09
C ARG A 197 -13.63 7.63 -2.15
N GLY A 198 -14.47 6.69 -1.75
CA GLY A 198 -15.17 5.77 -2.65
C GLY A 198 -16.65 6.08 -2.78
N SER A 199 -17.31 5.29 -3.61
CA SER A 199 -18.77 5.14 -3.59
C SER A 199 -19.24 4.43 -2.32
N ASP A 200 -20.53 4.52 -2.04
CA ASP A 200 -21.19 3.77 -0.96
C ASP A 200 -21.07 2.25 -1.15
N ASP A 201 -21.04 1.79 -2.40
CA ASP A 201 -20.86 0.39 -2.75
C ASP A 201 -19.40 0.06 -3.03
N ARG A 202 -18.96 -1.09 -2.52
CA ARG A 202 -17.76 -1.79 -2.94
C ARG A 202 -18.17 -2.90 -3.95
N PRO A 203 -17.95 -2.74 -5.26
CA PRO A 203 -18.25 -3.78 -6.25
C PRO A 203 -17.45 -5.07 -6.04
N ALA A 204 -18.01 -6.23 -6.38
CA ALA A 204 -17.23 -7.47 -6.47
C ALA A 204 -16.11 -7.31 -7.53
N ALA A 205 -14.86 -7.49 -7.12
CA ALA A 205 -13.69 -7.29 -7.96
C ALA A 205 -13.15 -8.62 -8.55
N VAL A 206 -13.45 -9.75 -7.90
CA VAL A 206 -12.91 -11.08 -8.24
C VAL A 206 -13.96 -12.18 -8.45
N ALA A 207 -15.24 -11.81 -8.44
CA ALA A 207 -16.29 -12.69 -8.97
C ALA A 207 -15.98 -13.06 -10.44
N GLY A 208 -16.06 -14.36 -10.75
CA GLY A 208 -15.70 -14.94 -12.05
C GLY A 208 -14.24 -15.37 -12.16
N THR A 209 -13.37 -15.03 -11.20
CA THR A 209 -11.96 -15.45 -11.18
C THR A 209 -11.61 -16.25 -9.92
N PHE A 210 -12.03 -15.81 -8.73
CA PHE A 210 -11.78 -16.50 -7.46
C PHE A 210 -12.95 -17.38 -7.02
N TYR A 211 -14.17 -16.99 -7.39
CA TYR A 211 -15.40 -17.73 -7.14
C TYR A 211 -16.41 -17.41 -8.27
N PRO A 212 -17.49 -18.17 -8.47
CA PRO A 212 -18.40 -17.96 -9.60
C PRO A 212 -19.04 -16.55 -9.62
N ALA A 213 -19.14 -15.94 -10.81
CA ALA A 213 -19.90 -14.70 -11.01
C ALA A 213 -21.39 -14.92 -11.25
N ASP A 214 -21.78 -16.13 -11.68
CA ASP A 214 -23.17 -16.53 -11.82
C ASP A 214 -23.78 -16.81 -10.44
N VAL A 215 -24.98 -16.26 -10.19
CA VAL A 215 -25.60 -16.27 -8.86
C VAL A 215 -25.96 -17.69 -8.41
N ASP A 216 -26.51 -18.50 -9.31
CA ASP A 216 -26.95 -19.85 -8.98
C ASP A 216 -25.75 -20.78 -8.79
N ALA A 217 -24.71 -20.64 -9.62
CA ALA A 217 -23.45 -21.36 -9.44
C ALA A 217 -22.75 -21.00 -8.12
N MET A 218 -22.67 -19.70 -7.77
CA MET A 218 -22.07 -19.25 -6.52
C MET A 218 -22.84 -19.83 -5.32
N ARG A 219 -24.17 -19.78 -5.33
CA ARG A 219 -25.01 -20.32 -4.24
C ARG A 219 -24.84 -21.83 -4.08
N ALA A 220 -24.83 -22.57 -5.18
CA ALA A 220 -24.62 -24.02 -5.15
C ALA A 220 -23.24 -24.38 -4.57
N GLU A 221 -22.19 -23.62 -4.93
CA GLU A 221 -20.86 -23.84 -4.37
C GLU A 221 -20.80 -23.48 -2.87
N VAL A 222 -21.41 -22.36 -2.45
CA VAL A 222 -21.54 -22.00 -1.03
C VAL A 222 -22.26 -23.11 -0.24
N GLU A 223 -23.37 -23.63 -0.75
CA GLU A 223 -24.11 -24.73 -0.11
C GLU A 223 -23.23 -25.97 0.05
N ALA A 224 -22.46 -26.34 -0.99
CA ALA A 224 -21.54 -27.47 -0.93
C ALA A 224 -20.39 -27.24 0.07
N LEU A 225 -19.82 -26.03 0.12
CA LEU A 225 -18.75 -25.67 1.05
C LEU A 225 -19.21 -25.65 2.53
N LEU A 226 -20.50 -25.34 2.75
CA LEU A 226 -21.11 -25.29 4.08
C LEU A 226 -21.88 -26.56 4.46
N ALA A 227 -21.88 -27.58 3.61
CA ALA A 227 -22.52 -28.87 3.88
C ALA A 227 -21.95 -29.52 5.15
N ASP A 228 -22.75 -30.39 5.78
CA ASP A 228 -22.42 -31.10 7.02
C ASP A 228 -21.98 -30.15 8.14
N ALA A 229 -22.71 -29.04 8.32
CA ALA A 229 -22.51 -28.14 9.45
C ALA A 229 -22.88 -28.86 10.77
N PRO A 230 -22.08 -28.70 11.85
CA PRO A 230 -22.42 -29.27 13.14
C PRO A 230 -23.71 -28.66 13.70
N GLU A 231 -24.46 -29.45 14.47
CA GLU A 231 -25.68 -28.97 15.15
C GLU A 231 -25.38 -27.85 16.15
N THR A 232 -24.26 -27.96 16.88
CA THR A 232 -23.80 -26.96 17.83
C THR A 232 -22.62 -26.19 17.25
N LYS A 233 -22.80 -24.88 17.12
CA LYS A 233 -21.76 -23.94 16.70
C LYS A 233 -20.98 -23.45 17.92
N ARG A 234 -19.73 -23.04 17.68
CA ARG A 234 -18.80 -22.55 18.71
C ARG A 234 -18.77 -21.03 18.68
N VAL A 235 -18.68 -20.41 19.85
CA VAL A 235 -18.35 -18.98 19.95
C VAL A 235 -16.82 -18.87 19.92
N CYS A 236 -16.29 -18.11 18.96
CA CYS A 236 -14.86 -17.87 18.79
C CYS A 236 -14.58 -16.36 18.79
N SER A 237 -13.43 -15.96 19.32
CA SER A 237 -13.01 -14.56 19.27
C SER A 237 -12.41 -14.20 17.91
N ALA A 238 -11.73 -15.15 17.28
CA ALA A 238 -11.26 -15.01 15.92
C ALA A 238 -11.16 -16.33 15.17
N VAL A 239 -11.03 -16.22 13.85
CA VAL A 239 -10.67 -17.33 12.96
C VAL A 239 -9.61 -16.90 11.97
N MET A 240 -8.84 -17.85 11.45
CA MET A 240 -8.00 -17.66 10.27
C MET A 240 -8.51 -18.55 9.14
N VAL A 241 -8.70 -17.95 7.97
CA VAL A 241 -9.16 -18.63 6.75
C VAL A 241 -8.32 -18.21 5.54
N PRO A 242 -8.09 -19.12 4.57
CA PRO A 242 -7.36 -18.83 3.34
C PRO A 242 -8.22 -18.08 2.32
N HIS A 243 -7.59 -17.28 1.46
CA HIS A 243 -8.27 -16.42 0.48
C HIS A 243 -7.87 -16.65 -0.98
N ALA A 244 -7.25 -17.79 -1.29
CA ALA A 244 -7.13 -18.25 -2.67
C ALA A 244 -8.53 -18.50 -3.31
N GLY A 245 -8.56 -18.75 -4.63
CA GLY A 245 -9.81 -19.10 -5.30
C GLY A 245 -10.46 -20.36 -4.70
N TRP A 246 -11.79 -20.39 -4.61
CA TRP A 246 -12.56 -21.43 -3.89
C TRP A 246 -12.24 -22.86 -4.32
N LYS A 247 -11.91 -23.05 -5.61
CA LYS A 247 -11.40 -24.31 -6.14
C LYS A 247 -10.26 -24.91 -5.31
N TYR A 248 -9.38 -24.06 -4.76
CA TYR A 248 -8.22 -24.48 -3.98
C TYR A 248 -8.46 -24.43 -2.48
N SER A 249 -9.09 -23.37 -1.98
CA SER A 249 -9.12 -23.07 -0.54
C SER A 249 -10.53 -22.94 0.06
N GLY A 250 -11.58 -22.91 -0.77
CA GLY A 250 -12.96 -22.69 -0.33
C GLY A 250 -13.44 -23.75 0.67
N HIS A 251 -13.00 -25.00 0.49
CA HIS A 251 -13.32 -26.10 1.41
C HIS A 251 -12.69 -25.93 2.80
N ILE A 252 -11.54 -25.26 2.90
CA ILE A 252 -10.89 -24.93 4.16
C ILE A 252 -11.65 -23.79 4.86
N ALA A 253 -11.99 -22.72 4.13
CA ALA A 253 -12.79 -21.61 4.65
C ALA A 253 -14.18 -22.09 5.12
N GLY A 254 -14.86 -22.89 4.31
CA GLY A 254 -16.15 -23.51 4.66
C GLY A 254 -16.07 -24.40 5.89
N ALA A 255 -15.01 -25.22 6.02
CA ALA A 255 -14.78 -26.07 7.20
C ALA A 255 -14.63 -25.28 8.50
N VAL A 256 -14.09 -24.05 8.44
CA VAL A 256 -13.99 -23.14 9.59
C VAL A 256 -15.33 -22.48 9.87
N PHE A 257 -15.89 -21.78 8.87
CA PHE A 257 -17.08 -20.96 9.08
C PHE A 257 -18.31 -21.76 9.51
N LYS A 258 -18.47 -23.00 9.02
CA LYS A 258 -19.61 -23.83 9.44
C LYS A 258 -19.57 -24.22 10.92
N GLN A 259 -18.42 -24.16 11.57
CA GLN A 259 -18.25 -24.54 12.99
C GLN A 259 -18.53 -23.42 13.98
N ILE A 260 -18.70 -22.18 13.53
CA ILE A 260 -18.74 -21.02 14.42
C ILE A 260 -20.07 -20.26 14.34
N GLU A 261 -20.40 -19.59 15.44
CA GLU A 261 -21.42 -18.56 15.47
C GLU A 261 -20.84 -17.25 14.93
N ILE A 262 -21.48 -16.67 13.91
CA ILE A 262 -21.09 -15.37 13.35
C ILE A 262 -21.96 -14.29 14.01
N PRO A 263 -21.37 -13.35 14.76
CA PRO A 263 -22.09 -12.27 15.42
C PRO A 263 -22.54 -11.19 14.41
N GLU A 264 -23.26 -10.18 14.90
CA GLU A 264 -23.77 -9.06 14.10
C GLU A 264 -22.68 -8.16 13.49
N THR A 265 -21.42 -8.31 13.92
CA THR A 265 -20.30 -7.53 13.40
C THR A 265 -19.08 -8.42 13.17
N VAL A 266 -18.52 -8.38 11.97
CA VAL A 266 -17.29 -9.08 11.61
C VAL A 266 -16.26 -8.06 11.14
N ILE A 267 -15.04 -8.14 11.69
CA ILE A 267 -13.90 -7.36 11.21
C ILE A 267 -12.95 -8.32 10.49
N VAL A 268 -12.80 -8.15 9.18
CA VAL A 268 -11.89 -8.95 8.36
C VAL A 268 -10.59 -8.19 8.17
N LEU A 269 -9.49 -8.73 8.69
CA LEU A 269 -8.14 -8.22 8.49
C LEU A 269 -7.43 -9.06 7.43
N SER A 270 -6.99 -8.42 6.35
CA SER A 270 -6.41 -9.06 5.18
C SER A 270 -5.09 -8.40 4.79
N PRO A 271 -4.12 -9.13 4.22
CA PRO A 271 -2.98 -8.49 3.60
C PRO A 271 -3.39 -7.68 2.38
N LYS A 272 -2.63 -6.63 2.10
CA LYS A 272 -2.81 -5.79 0.91
C LYS A 272 -1.93 -6.29 -0.23
N HIS A 273 -2.54 -6.89 -1.24
CA HIS A 273 -1.88 -7.40 -2.44
C HIS A 273 -1.78 -6.36 -3.55
N THR A 274 -2.68 -5.38 -3.56
CA THR A 274 -2.71 -4.37 -4.63
C THR A 274 -1.79 -3.18 -4.34
N PRO A 275 -1.31 -2.47 -5.38
CA PRO A 275 -0.44 -1.32 -5.16
C PRO A 275 -1.19 -0.03 -4.76
N HIS A 276 -2.51 -0.03 -4.81
CA HIS A 276 -3.34 1.18 -4.74
C HIS A 276 -3.63 1.61 -3.31
N GLY A 277 -3.78 2.91 -3.07
CA GLY A 277 -4.13 3.44 -1.75
C GLY A 277 -3.01 3.36 -0.71
N VAL A 278 -3.33 3.76 0.51
CA VAL A 278 -2.43 3.79 1.69
C VAL A 278 -2.09 2.39 2.19
N ASP A 279 -0.99 2.25 2.93
CA ASP A 279 -0.55 0.93 3.41
C ASP A 279 -1.60 0.25 4.27
N TRP A 280 -2.17 0.96 5.25
CA TRP A 280 -3.13 0.41 6.19
C TRP A 280 -4.45 1.13 6.03
N ALA A 281 -5.45 0.42 5.51
CA ALA A 281 -6.72 1.00 5.11
C ALA A 281 -7.90 0.25 5.73
N VAL A 282 -8.94 1.00 6.08
CA VAL A 282 -10.25 0.48 6.42
C VAL A 282 -11.27 0.94 5.38
N ALA A 283 -12.16 0.04 4.98
CA ALA A 283 -13.09 0.24 3.90
C ALA A 283 -14.10 1.35 4.24
N PRO A 284 -14.21 2.43 3.43
CA PRO A 284 -15.13 3.53 3.70
C PRO A 284 -16.54 3.31 3.13
N HIS A 285 -16.87 2.08 2.77
CA HIS A 285 -18.10 1.74 2.07
C HIS A 285 -19.26 1.49 3.05
N THR A 286 -20.49 1.57 2.54
CA THR A 286 -21.71 1.21 3.29
C THR A 286 -22.18 -0.20 2.98
N ARG A 287 -21.79 -0.76 1.81
CA ARG A 287 -22.16 -2.11 1.37
C ARG A 287 -21.04 -2.77 0.59
N TRP A 288 -20.92 -4.08 0.75
CA TRP A 288 -20.11 -4.93 -0.12
C TRP A 288 -21.01 -5.67 -1.08
N GLN A 289 -20.77 -5.51 -2.38
CA GLN A 289 -21.52 -6.21 -3.42
C GLN A 289 -20.93 -7.60 -3.64
N ILE A 290 -21.82 -8.59 -3.76
CA ILE A 290 -21.53 -9.97 -4.15
C ILE A 290 -22.48 -10.36 -5.30
N PRO A 291 -22.21 -11.40 -6.08
CA PRO A 291 -23.16 -11.85 -7.11
C PRO A 291 -24.57 -12.03 -6.56
N GLY A 292 -25.53 -11.30 -7.14
CA GLY A 292 -26.94 -11.41 -6.79
C GLY A 292 -27.37 -10.76 -5.46
N GLY A 293 -26.50 -9.99 -4.80
CA GLY A 293 -26.85 -9.32 -3.56
C GLY A 293 -25.75 -8.43 -2.97
N SER A 294 -25.93 -8.05 -1.72
CA SER A 294 -24.94 -7.27 -0.97
C SER A 294 -25.00 -7.59 0.50
N ILE A 295 -23.88 -7.42 1.20
CA ILE A 295 -23.78 -7.47 2.66
C ILE A 295 -23.50 -6.08 3.21
N ALA A 296 -24.11 -5.73 4.34
CA ALA A 296 -23.93 -4.43 4.96
C ALA A 296 -22.48 -4.24 5.44
N ALA A 297 -21.95 -3.04 5.30
CA ALA A 297 -20.72 -2.62 5.97
C ALA A 297 -21.06 -1.80 7.23
N ASP A 298 -20.07 -1.56 8.08
CA ASP A 298 -20.20 -0.66 9.23
C ASP A 298 -19.28 0.58 9.07
N PRO A 299 -19.72 1.63 8.34
CA PRO A 299 -18.91 2.83 8.13
C PRO A 299 -18.70 3.64 9.44
N VAL A 300 -19.56 3.46 10.45
CA VAL A 300 -19.41 4.12 11.74
C VAL A 300 -18.25 3.49 12.50
N LEU A 301 -18.23 2.16 12.61
CA LEU A 301 -17.11 1.44 13.21
C LEU A 301 -15.82 1.62 12.40
N ALA A 302 -15.89 1.61 11.07
CA ALA A 302 -14.75 1.89 10.21
C ALA A 302 -14.11 3.25 10.53
N LYS A 303 -14.93 4.30 10.70
CA LYS A 303 -14.45 5.63 11.10
C LYS A 303 -13.85 5.61 12.51
N GLN A 304 -14.51 4.98 13.48
CA GLN A 304 -13.99 4.87 14.85
C GLN A 304 -12.62 4.19 14.89
N LEU A 305 -12.43 3.13 14.09
CA LEU A 305 -11.14 2.44 13.96
C LEU A 305 -10.08 3.35 13.34
N ALA A 306 -10.40 4.07 12.25
CA ALA A 306 -9.47 5.01 11.63
C ALA A 306 -9.08 6.17 12.57
N ASP A 307 -10.01 6.64 13.41
CA ASP A 307 -9.73 7.69 14.39
C ASP A 307 -8.85 7.19 15.56
N ALA A 308 -9.03 5.92 15.97
CA ALA A 308 -8.37 5.35 17.15
C ALA A 308 -7.01 4.68 16.85
N ILE A 309 -6.81 4.20 15.63
CA ILE A 309 -5.63 3.42 15.25
C ILE A 309 -4.69 4.31 14.44
N GLU A 310 -3.51 4.56 14.99
CA GLU A 310 -2.49 5.38 14.32
C GLU A 310 -2.17 4.83 12.93
N GLY A 311 -2.46 5.66 11.92
CA GLY A 311 -2.10 5.39 10.56
C GLY A 311 -3.00 4.44 9.78
N LEU A 312 -4.13 4.03 10.36
CA LEU A 312 -5.23 3.41 9.64
C LEU A 312 -6.11 4.51 9.02
N GLU A 313 -6.33 4.47 7.71
CA GLU A 313 -7.11 5.51 7.03
C GLU A 313 -8.30 4.94 6.24
N LEU A 314 -9.35 5.74 6.10
CA LEU A 314 -10.51 5.43 5.27
C LEU A 314 -10.13 5.56 3.78
N ASP A 315 -9.93 4.45 3.07
CA ASP A 315 -9.40 4.49 1.71
C ASP A 315 -10.03 3.45 0.77
N ALA A 316 -10.92 3.90 -0.11
CA ALA A 316 -11.57 3.05 -1.10
C ALA A 316 -10.60 2.50 -2.16
N ALA A 317 -9.51 3.21 -2.48
CA ALA A 317 -8.57 2.77 -3.50
C ALA A 317 -7.83 1.50 -3.07
N ALA A 318 -7.54 1.36 -1.76
CA ALA A 318 -6.93 0.16 -1.20
C ALA A 318 -7.82 -1.09 -1.34
N HIS A 319 -9.15 -0.93 -1.33
CA HIS A 319 -10.11 -2.05 -1.38
C HIS A 319 -10.69 -2.34 -2.77
N ALA A 320 -10.57 -1.41 -3.72
CA ALA A 320 -11.26 -1.48 -5.01
C ALA A 320 -10.93 -2.73 -5.84
N ARG A 321 -9.72 -3.28 -5.68
CA ARG A 321 -9.24 -4.49 -6.38
C ARG A 321 -8.67 -5.54 -5.43
N GLU A 322 -8.80 -5.32 -4.12
CA GLU A 322 -8.30 -6.26 -3.11
C GLU A 322 -9.27 -7.42 -2.96
N HIS A 323 -8.74 -8.65 -2.83
CA HIS A 323 -9.52 -9.87 -2.89
C HIS A 323 -9.62 -10.57 -1.53
N GLY A 324 -8.63 -10.40 -0.65
CA GLY A 324 -8.57 -11.22 0.56
C GLY A 324 -9.74 -11.03 1.54
N ILE A 325 -10.44 -9.89 1.48
CA ILE A 325 -11.70 -9.70 2.21
C ILE A 325 -12.89 -10.29 1.43
N GLU A 326 -12.92 -10.08 0.11
CA GLU A 326 -14.06 -10.39 -0.75
C GLU A 326 -14.39 -11.88 -0.81
N VAL A 327 -13.36 -12.72 -0.89
CA VAL A 327 -13.50 -14.17 -1.10
C VAL A 327 -14.28 -14.85 0.04
N GLU A 328 -14.26 -14.25 1.23
CA GLU A 328 -14.98 -14.77 2.40
C GLU A 328 -16.44 -14.30 2.49
N LEU A 329 -16.78 -13.19 1.80
CA LEU A 329 -18.08 -12.52 1.98
C LEU A 329 -19.28 -13.40 1.63
N PRO A 330 -19.28 -14.19 0.54
CA PRO A 330 -20.43 -15.04 0.23
C PRO A 330 -20.69 -16.12 1.30
N LEU A 331 -19.64 -16.69 1.89
CA LEU A 331 -19.76 -17.69 2.97
C LEU A 331 -20.32 -17.04 4.23
N ILE A 332 -19.80 -15.87 4.62
CA ILE A 332 -20.28 -15.12 5.78
C ILE A 332 -21.75 -14.71 5.59
N ALA A 333 -22.10 -14.17 4.42
CA ALA A 333 -23.46 -13.72 4.11
C ALA A 333 -24.48 -14.86 4.12
N ALA A 334 -24.09 -16.07 3.71
CA ALA A 334 -24.96 -17.24 3.76
C ALA A 334 -25.22 -17.74 5.19
N LEU A 335 -24.26 -17.54 6.10
CA LEU A 335 -24.37 -17.99 7.49
C LEU A 335 -25.00 -16.96 8.43
N GLN A 336 -24.81 -15.66 8.14
CA GLN A 336 -25.39 -14.56 8.91
C GLN A 336 -25.68 -13.36 7.98
N PRO A 337 -26.86 -13.32 7.32
CA PRO A 337 -27.19 -12.27 6.35
C PRO A 337 -27.22 -10.85 6.91
N ASP A 338 -27.54 -10.72 8.20
CA ASP A 338 -27.70 -9.43 8.88
C ASP A 338 -26.39 -8.90 9.50
N THR A 339 -25.27 -9.62 9.36
CA THR A 339 -23.99 -9.16 9.89
C THR A 339 -23.46 -7.96 9.10
N ARG A 340 -22.74 -7.08 9.81
CA ARG A 340 -22.07 -5.92 9.24
C ARG A 340 -20.58 -6.18 9.15
N ILE A 341 -19.99 -5.91 7.98
CA ILE A 341 -18.58 -6.17 7.70
C ILE A 341 -17.76 -4.90 7.76
N VAL A 342 -16.67 -4.93 8.54
CA VAL A 342 -15.57 -3.97 8.44
C VAL A 342 -14.37 -4.67 7.81
N GLY A 343 -13.94 -4.19 6.65
CA GLY A 343 -12.77 -4.73 5.95
C GLY A 343 -11.55 -3.86 6.19
N ILE A 344 -10.45 -4.47 6.63
CA ILE A 344 -9.16 -3.80 6.87
C ILE A 344 -8.09 -4.49 6.02
N THR A 345 -7.33 -3.72 5.26
CA THR A 345 -6.18 -4.21 4.49
C THR A 345 -4.88 -3.69 5.07
N MET A 346 -3.90 -4.57 5.24
CA MET A 346 -2.59 -4.26 5.81
C MET A 346 -1.48 -4.50 4.80
N GLY A 347 -0.83 -3.42 4.35
CA GLY A 347 0.34 -3.41 3.50
C GLY A 347 1.65 -3.47 4.28
N ALA A 348 2.63 -2.64 3.91
CA ALA A 348 3.93 -2.63 4.57
C ALA A 348 3.82 -2.28 6.07
N GLY A 349 4.60 -2.97 6.91
CA GLY A 349 4.55 -2.81 8.36
C GLY A 349 5.59 -3.69 9.05
N ASN A 350 5.76 -3.49 10.36
CA ASN A 350 6.62 -4.32 11.21
C ASN A 350 5.86 -4.73 12.49
N TYR A 351 6.52 -5.52 13.35
CA TYR A 351 5.94 -5.98 14.61
C TYR A 351 5.47 -4.82 15.51
N GLU A 352 6.30 -3.78 15.67
CA GLU A 352 5.97 -2.61 16.50
C GLU A 352 4.72 -1.88 16.00
N SER A 353 4.57 -1.74 14.68
CA SER A 353 3.38 -1.17 14.08
C SER A 353 2.16 -2.05 14.37
N CYS A 354 2.29 -3.38 14.32
CA CYS A 354 1.21 -4.31 14.67
C CYS A 354 0.79 -4.17 16.14
N GLN A 355 1.75 -3.93 17.04
CA GLN A 355 1.46 -3.67 18.45
C GLN A 355 0.66 -2.39 18.65
N ARG A 356 1.05 -1.29 18.00
CA ARG A 356 0.28 -0.03 18.01
C ARG A 356 -1.13 -0.21 17.43
N PHE A 357 -1.25 -0.95 16.33
CA PHE A 357 -2.54 -1.29 15.75
C PHE A 357 -3.42 -2.05 16.75
N ALA A 358 -2.86 -3.11 17.33
CA ALA A 358 -3.57 -3.97 18.26
C ALA A 358 -4.03 -3.22 19.52
N GLU A 359 -3.25 -2.24 19.97
CA GLU A 359 -3.65 -1.35 21.06
C GLU A 359 -4.92 -0.57 20.71
N GLY A 360 -4.93 0.17 19.59
CA GLY A 360 -6.11 0.92 19.17
C GLY A 360 -7.32 0.02 18.88
N LEU A 361 -7.10 -1.14 18.22
CA LEU A 361 -8.16 -2.11 17.96
C LEU A 361 -8.75 -2.66 19.25
N SER A 362 -7.91 -3.00 20.25
CA SER A 362 -8.39 -3.49 21.55
C SER A 362 -9.20 -2.44 22.32
N GLN A 363 -8.83 -1.16 22.23
CA GLN A 363 -9.58 -0.07 22.85
C GLN A 363 -10.97 0.07 22.24
N VAL A 364 -11.07 0.04 20.90
CA VAL A 364 -12.36 0.11 20.20
C VAL A 364 -13.23 -1.09 20.55
N ILE A 365 -12.70 -2.31 20.50
CA ILE A 365 -13.45 -3.54 20.81
C ILE A 365 -13.92 -3.55 22.28
N SER A 366 -13.09 -3.11 23.22
CA SER A 366 -13.46 -3.07 24.65
C SER A 366 -14.62 -2.12 24.95
N ALA A 367 -14.87 -1.14 24.10
CA ALA A 367 -15.95 -0.17 24.23
C ALA A 367 -17.27 -0.62 23.56
N MET A 368 -17.26 -1.76 22.86
CA MET A 368 -18.45 -2.30 22.20
C MET A 368 -19.28 -3.15 23.18
N ASP A 369 -20.60 -3.03 23.11
CA ASP A 369 -21.51 -3.85 23.92
C ASP A 369 -21.43 -5.35 23.57
N THR A 370 -21.28 -5.65 22.28
CA THR A 370 -21.10 -7.01 21.76
C THR A 370 -19.79 -7.06 20.98
N PRO A 371 -18.85 -7.94 21.33
CA PRO A 371 -17.58 -8.05 20.64
C PRO A 371 -17.76 -8.61 19.22
N PRO A 372 -17.00 -8.10 18.23
CA PRO A 372 -17.05 -8.64 16.87
C PRO A 372 -16.32 -9.98 16.78
N LEU A 373 -16.58 -10.71 15.69
CA LEU A 373 -15.69 -11.77 15.24
C LEU A 373 -14.54 -11.14 14.44
N LEU A 374 -13.29 -11.46 14.80
CA LEU A 374 -12.13 -11.10 13.98
C LEU A 374 -11.83 -12.22 12.98
N VAL A 375 -11.69 -11.89 11.70
CA VAL A 375 -11.32 -12.85 10.66
C VAL A 375 -9.94 -12.46 10.13
N VAL A 376 -8.96 -13.32 10.33
CA VAL A 376 -7.65 -13.23 9.69
C VAL A 376 -7.76 -13.91 8.33
N SER A 377 -7.67 -13.13 7.27
CA SER A 377 -7.61 -13.64 5.91
C SER A 377 -6.15 -13.89 5.53
N SER A 378 -5.74 -15.16 5.42
CA SER A 378 -4.34 -15.53 5.15
C SER A 378 -4.22 -16.88 4.46
N ASP A 379 -3.51 -16.90 3.33
CA ASP A 379 -2.78 -18.08 2.86
C ASP A 379 -1.45 -18.21 3.63
N LEU A 380 -0.81 -19.38 3.57
CA LEU A 380 0.47 -19.65 4.20
C LEU A 380 1.63 -19.49 3.20
N ASN A 381 2.63 -20.36 3.19
CA ASN A 381 3.80 -20.22 2.33
C ASN A 381 3.43 -20.39 0.85
N HIS A 382 4.10 -19.60 0.01
CA HIS A 382 3.98 -19.57 -1.43
C HIS A 382 5.25 -20.10 -2.13
N TYR A 383 5.02 -20.84 -3.21
CA TYR A 383 5.97 -21.16 -4.27
C TYR A 383 7.19 -22.00 -3.86
N ALA A 384 7.09 -22.77 -2.78
CA ALA A 384 7.98 -23.89 -2.49
C ALA A 384 7.45 -25.19 -3.11
N THR A 385 8.25 -26.26 -3.07
CA THR A 385 7.75 -27.62 -3.36
C THR A 385 6.76 -28.06 -2.28
N ASP A 386 5.84 -29.00 -2.56
CA ASP A 386 4.81 -29.41 -1.57
C ASP A 386 5.41 -29.85 -0.22
N GLU A 387 6.49 -30.64 -0.24
CA GLU A 387 7.19 -31.09 0.96
C GLU A 387 7.74 -29.91 1.78
N GLU A 388 8.43 -28.98 1.11
CA GLU A 388 9.01 -27.82 1.78
C GLU A 388 7.94 -26.83 2.23
N ASN A 389 6.85 -26.67 1.47
CA ASN A 389 5.72 -25.83 1.83
C ASN A 389 5.08 -26.34 3.12
N ARG A 390 4.76 -27.64 3.19
CA ARG A 390 4.23 -28.27 4.42
C ARG A 390 5.16 -28.08 5.61
N ARG A 391 6.47 -28.21 5.41
CA ARG A 391 7.46 -27.99 6.48
C ARG A 391 7.47 -26.54 6.98
N LEU A 392 7.46 -25.56 6.08
CA LEU A 392 7.44 -24.14 6.42
C LEU A 392 6.11 -23.72 7.05
N ASP A 393 5.00 -24.23 6.52
CA ASP A 393 3.66 -23.98 7.03
C ASP A 393 3.50 -24.53 8.45
N GLU A 394 4.02 -25.73 8.73
CA GLU A 394 4.01 -26.30 10.08
C GLU A 394 4.78 -25.42 11.07
N LEU A 395 5.89 -24.81 10.66
CA LEU A 395 6.64 -23.89 11.52
C LEU A 395 5.81 -22.64 11.85
N ALA A 396 5.11 -22.07 10.86
CA ALA A 396 4.25 -20.91 11.07
C ALA A 396 3.04 -21.26 11.97
N LEU A 397 2.39 -22.40 11.73
CA LEU A 397 1.22 -22.85 12.49
C LEU A 397 1.59 -23.22 13.93
N ALA A 398 2.70 -23.96 14.14
CA ALA A 398 3.19 -24.27 15.48
C ALA A 398 3.54 -22.99 16.26
N ALA A 399 4.08 -21.96 15.60
CA ALA A 399 4.33 -20.67 16.24
C ALA A 399 3.02 -19.94 16.58
N LEU A 400 2.02 -19.93 15.69
CA LEU A 400 0.68 -19.38 15.97
C LEU A 400 0.02 -20.07 17.17
N GLU A 401 0.14 -21.40 17.27
CA GLU A 401 -0.42 -22.20 18.36
C GLU A 401 0.16 -21.84 19.75
N THR A 402 1.33 -21.20 19.81
CA THR A 402 1.89 -20.70 21.09
C THR A 402 1.17 -19.48 21.64
N LEU A 403 0.31 -18.82 20.85
CA LEU A 403 -0.28 -17.52 21.17
C LEU A 403 0.76 -16.45 21.53
N ASP A 404 1.99 -16.56 21.02
CA ASP A 404 3.01 -15.52 21.13
C ASP A 404 3.18 -14.81 19.78
N PRO A 405 2.63 -13.59 19.62
CA PRO A 405 2.68 -12.86 18.36
C PRO A 405 4.11 -12.45 17.97
N LEU A 406 5.03 -12.27 18.94
CA LEU A 406 6.43 -11.99 18.62
C LEU A 406 7.11 -13.24 18.07
N SER A 407 6.90 -14.40 18.69
CA SER A 407 7.42 -15.68 18.21
C SER A 407 6.91 -16.01 16.80
N LEU A 408 5.61 -15.80 16.54
CA LEU A 408 5.03 -15.95 15.20
C LEU A 408 5.71 -15.03 14.19
N TYR A 409 5.81 -13.74 14.49
CA TYR A 409 6.45 -12.75 13.61
C TYR A 409 7.91 -13.12 13.32
N GLN A 410 8.70 -13.43 14.36
CA GLN A 410 10.11 -13.80 14.22
C GLN A 410 10.29 -15.10 13.45
N THR A 411 9.40 -16.08 13.66
CA THR A 411 9.44 -17.36 12.94
C THR A 411 9.20 -17.15 11.45
N VAL A 412 8.13 -16.44 11.09
CA VAL A 412 7.74 -16.22 9.69
C VAL A 412 8.74 -15.32 8.97
N VAL A 413 9.04 -14.14 9.54
CA VAL A 413 9.95 -13.16 8.92
C VAL A 413 11.39 -13.66 8.93
N GLY A 414 11.87 -14.17 10.07
CA GLY A 414 13.26 -14.62 10.23
C GLY A 414 13.61 -15.86 9.39
N LYS A 415 12.62 -16.69 9.05
CA LYS A 415 12.81 -17.85 8.16
C LYS A 415 12.41 -17.58 6.70
N GLY A 416 11.95 -16.37 6.37
CA GLY A 416 11.50 -16.02 5.02
C GLY A 416 10.27 -16.79 4.56
N ILE A 417 9.38 -17.18 5.47
CA ILE A 417 8.10 -17.84 5.14
C ILE A 417 7.18 -16.79 4.51
N SER A 418 6.65 -17.08 3.33
CA SER A 418 5.89 -16.11 2.52
C SER A 418 4.39 -16.07 2.83
N MET A 419 4.03 -16.33 4.09
CA MET A 419 2.66 -16.19 4.62
C MET A 419 2.14 -14.77 4.41
N CYS A 420 1.12 -14.59 3.58
CA CYS A 420 0.66 -13.25 3.21
C CYS A 420 0.03 -12.51 4.39
N GLY A 421 -0.79 -13.18 5.21
CA GLY A 421 -1.50 -12.58 6.33
C GLY A 421 -0.71 -12.52 7.64
N ILE A 422 0.64 -12.48 7.60
CA ILE A 422 1.46 -12.40 8.81
C ILE A 422 1.14 -11.17 9.68
N LEU A 423 1.01 -9.97 9.10
CA LEU A 423 0.69 -8.76 9.87
C LEU A 423 -0.75 -8.78 10.41
N PRO A 424 -1.79 -9.14 9.62
CA PRO A 424 -3.13 -9.41 10.15
C PRO A 424 -3.15 -10.40 11.31
N CYS A 425 -2.45 -11.54 11.18
CA CYS A 425 -2.45 -12.60 12.18
C CYS A 425 -1.79 -12.15 13.49
N VAL A 426 -0.59 -11.55 13.40
CA VAL A 426 0.12 -10.97 14.55
C VAL A 426 -0.74 -9.92 15.26
N THR A 427 -1.37 -9.04 14.49
CA THR A 427 -2.24 -7.97 15.02
C THR A 427 -3.45 -8.53 15.76
N VAL A 428 -4.12 -9.53 15.20
CA VAL A 428 -5.28 -10.18 15.84
C VAL A 428 -4.86 -10.91 17.12
N VAL A 429 -3.78 -11.71 17.08
CA VAL A 429 -3.30 -12.42 18.27
C VAL A 429 -2.94 -11.43 19.39
N GLU A 430 -2.19 -10.38 19.07
CA GLU A 430 -1.84 -9.32 20.03
C GLU A 430 -3.09 -8.63 20.60
N THR A 431 -4.08 -8.33 19.75
CA THR A 431 -5.35 -7.72 20.17
C THR A 431 -6.10 -8.62 21.13
N LEU A 432 -6.26 -9.91 20.81
CA LEU A 432 -7.00 -10.85 21.64
C LEU A 432 -6.31 -11.11 22.98
N ARG A 433 -4.97 -11.12 23.02
CA ARG A 433 -4.22 -11.22 24.27
C ARG A 433 -4.46 -10.02 25.18
N ARG A 434 -4.46 -8.80 24.63
CA ARG A 434 -4.75 -7.57 25.38
C ARG A 434 -6.16 -7.56 25.97
N LEU A 435 -7.10 -8.17 25.27
CA LEU A 435 -8.49 -8.32 25.71
C LEU A 435 -8.72 -9.52 26.62
N GLU A 436 -7.73 -10.39 26.82
CA GLU A 436 -7.87 -11.68 27.51
C GLU A 436 -8.96 -12.58 26.87
N ARG A 437 -9.12 -12.50 25.54
CA ARG A 437 -10.16 -13.21 24.77
C ARG A 437 -9.62 -14.37 23.93
N VAL A 438 -8.43 -14.85 24.24
CA VAL A 438 -7.86 -16.06 23.61
C VAL A 438 -7.03 -16.84 24.61
N THR A 439 -7.29 -18.14 24.64
CA THR A 439 -6.62 -19.13 25.49
C THR A 439 -6.15 -20.34 24.70
N ARG A 440 -6.74 -20.58 23.51
CA ARG A 440 -6.45 -21.74 22.69
C ARG A 440 -6.50 -21.41 21.19
N VAL A 441 -5.63 -22.09 20.45
CA VAL A 441 -5.67 -22.18 18.99
C VAL A 441 -6.04 -23.63 18.62
N GLU A 442 -6.98 -23.79 17.68
CA GLU A 442 -7.36 -25.09 17.15
C GLU A 442 -7.28 -25.09 15.63
N ARG A 443 -6.43 -25.95 15.07
CA ARG A 443 -6.31 -26.17 13.63
C ARG A 443 -7.46 -27.07 13.17
N ILE A 444 -8.29 -26.55 12.27
CA ILE A 444 -9.49 -27.21 11.75
C ILE A 444 -9.19 -28.01 10.51
N ALA A 445 -8.43 -27.41 9.59
CA ALA A 445 -8.09 -28.03 8.32
C ALA A 445 -6.78 -27.48 7.80
N TYR A 446 -6.11 -28.28 6.97
CA TYR A 446 -4.90 -27.91 6.27
C TYR A 446 -4.88 -28.60 4.91
N ALA A 447 -4.51 -27.87 3.88
CA ALA A 447 -4.32 -28.38 2.52
C ALA A 447 -3.27 -27.56 1.79
N THR A 448 -2.86 -28.03 0.62
CA THR A 448 -2.03 -27.25 -0.29
C THR A 448 -2.62 -27.23 -1.69
N SER A 449 -2.18 -26.31 -2.54
CA SER A 449 -2.65 -26.24 -3.92
C SER A 449 -2.35 -27.53 -4.71
N ALA A 450 -1.33 -28.30 -4.32
CA ALA A 450 -0.98 -29.57 -4.94
C ALA A 450 -2.05 -30.65 -4.76
N ASP A 451 -2.87 -30.56 -3.70
CA ASP A 451 -3.98 -31.49 -3.46
C ASP A 451 -5.05 -31.41 -4.57
N VAL A 452 -5.14 -30.25 -5.24
CA VAL A 452 -6.09 -29.99 -6.35
C VAL A 452 -5.41 -29.97 -7.71
N SER A 453 -4.22 -29.37 -7.83
CA SER A 453 -3.51 -29.26 -9.12
C SER A 453 -2.72 -30.51 -9.49
N HIS A 454 -2.38 -31.35 -8.52
CA HIS A 454 -1.41 -32.44 -8.63
C HIS A 454 -0.01 -31.99 -9.11
N ASP A 455 0.32 -30.70 -8.96
CA ASP A 455 1.63 -30.13 -9.24
C ASP A 455 2.36 -29.81 -7.92
N PRO A 456 3.39 -30.58 -7.54
CA PRO A 456 4.11 -30.40 -6.29
C PRO A 456 5.28 -29.41 -6.39
N ILE A 457 5.52 -28.74 -7.52
CA ILE A 457 6.75 -27.96 -7.75
C ILE A 457 6.62 -26.53 -7.19
N ARG A 458 5.44 -25.91 -7.32
CA ARG A 458 5.16 -24.55 -6.85
C ARG A 458 3.80 -24.50 -6.19
N VAL A 459 3.81 -24.57 -4.87
CA VAL A 459 2.62 -24.82 -4.06
C VAL A 459 2.29 -23.63 -3.18
N VAL A 460 1.00 -23.49 -2.85
CA VAL A 460 0.51 -22.57 -1.81
C VAL A 460 -0.14 -23.37 -0.69
N GLY A 461 0.14 -23.00 0.55
CA GLY A 461 -0.42 -23.64 1.75
C GLY A 461 -1.67 -22.94 2.24
N TYR A 462 -2.64 -23.70 2.75
CA TYR A 462 -3.92 -23.21 3.25
C TYR A 462 -4.21 -23.82 4.61
N ALA A 463 -4.60 -23.01 5.59
CA ALA A 463 -5.02 -23.49 6.90
C ALA A 463 -6.27 -22.79 7.39
N GLY A 464 -7.15 -23.56 8.02
CA GLY A 464 -8.31 -23.08 8.74
C GLY A 464 -8.07 -23.21 10.24
N VAL A 465 -8.21 -22.13 11.00
CA VAL A 465 -7.87 -22.09 12.43
C VAL A 465 -8.93 -21.34 13.22
N LEU A 466 -9.25 -21.84 14.42
CA LEU A 466 -10.06 -21.14 15.42
C LEU A 466 -9.16 -20.59 16.53
N LEU A 467 -9.46 -19.37 17.01
CA LEU A 467 -8.87 -18.75 18.18
C LEU A 467 -9.97 -18.53 19.22
N GLN A 468 -9.85 -19.19 20.36
CA GLN A 468 -10.88 -19.31 21.39
C GLN A 468 -10.40 -18.92 22.78
#